data_AF-A0A8S9NHL3-F1
#
_entry.id   AF-A0A8S9NHL3-F1
#
_cell.length_a   1.000
_cell.length_b   1.000
_cell.length_c   1.000
_cell.angle_alpha   90.00
_cell.angle_beta   90.00
_cell.angle_gamma   90.00
#
_symmetry.space_group_name_H-M   'P 1'
#
loop_
_entity.id
_entity.type
_entity.pdbx_description
1 polymer ?
#
loop_
_entity_poly.entity_id
_entity_poly.type
_entity_poly.pdbx_seq_one_letter_code
_entity_poly.pdbx_strand_id
1 'polypeptide(L)' 'MLEFRSKPCLPPSGITTNKLPWGCWQIWISRNQLIFEGRSSTAEEVAIRTVTAAREWIAAQETMST' A
#
# COMPACT_ATOMS: atom_id res chain seq x y z
N MET A 1 -15.23 -4.46 16.22
CA MET A 1 -13.79 -4.67 16.04
C MET A 1 -13.64 -5.45 14.74
N LEU A 2 -13.13 -4.83 13.68
CA LEU A 2 -12.92 -5.52 12.40
C LEU A 2 -11.67 -6.39 12.55
N GLU A 3 -11.87 -7.67 12.83
CA GLU A 3 -10.80 -8.67 12.87
C GLU A 3 -10.30 -8.93 11.45
N PHE A 4 -9.23 -8.23 11.06
CA PHE A 4 -8.59 -8.44 9.78
C PHE A 4 -7.64 -9.61 9.86
N ARG A 5 -8.01 -10.71 9.19
CA ARG A 5 -7.14 -11.88 9.07
C ARG A 5 -5.87 -11.49 8.33
N SER A 6 -4.76 -11.39 9.05
CA SER A 6 -3.42 -11.38 8.49
C SER A 6 -3.18 -12.71 7.77
N LYS A 7 -3.55 -12.77 6.49
CA LYS A 7 -3.02 -13.78 5.58
C LYS A 7 -1.74 -13.19 5.02
N PRO A 8 -0.54 -13.61 5.48
CA PRO A 8 0.68 -13.27 4.79
C PRO A 8 0.50 -13.68 3.32
N CYS A 9 0.82 -12.76 2.41
CA CYS A 9 0.74 -13.08 1.00
C CYS A 9 1.83 -14.12 0.75
N LEU A 10 1.42 -15.38 0.52
CA LEU A 10 2.30 -16.50 0.18
C LEU A 10 3.30 -16.08 -0.93
N PRO A 11 4.52 -16.65 -0.95
CA PRO A 11 5.57 -16.26 -1.90
C PRO A 11 5.04 -16.47 -3.32
N PRO A 12 4.91 -15.38 -4.13
CA PRO A 12 6.04 -14.67 -4.74
C PRO A 12 6.02 -13.14 -4.57
N SER A 13 5.06 -12.57 -3.82
CA SER A 13 4.88 -11.11 -3.73
C SER A 13 5.76 -10.40 -2.69
N GLY A 14 6.40 -11.16 -1.78
CA GLY A 14 7.35 -10.61 -0.79
C GLY A 14 6.76 -9.68 0.27
N ILE A 15 5.43 -9.53 0.34
CA ILE A 15 4.76 -8.63 1.29
C ILE A 15 4.21 -9.43 2.46
N THR A 16 4.91 -9.34 3.59
CA THR A 16 4.60 -10.04 4.85
C THR A 16 3.64 -9.25 5.75
N THR A 17 3.44 -7.96 5.48
CA THR A 17 2.61 -7.03 6.27
C THR A 17 1.21 -6.81 5.69
N ASN A 18 0.27 -6.37 6.53
CA ASN A 18 -1.09 -6.02 6.12
C ASN A 18 -1.07 -4.84 5.12
N LYS A 19 -1.63 -5.05 3.92
CA LYS A 19 -1.67 -4.06 2.83
C LYS A 19 -2.83 -3.06 2.92
N LEU A 20 -3.81 -3.31 3.80
CA LEU A 20 -5.00 -2.46 3.90
C LEU A 20 -4.69 -1.01 4.31
N PRO A 21 -3.83 -0.74 5.31
CA PRO A 21 -3.48 0.65 5.64
C PRO A 21 -2.89 1.39 4.45
N TRP A 22 -2.02 0.73 3.67
CA TRP A 22 -1.43 1.26 2.46
C TRP A 22 -2.48 1.51 1.37
N GLY A 23 -3.42 0.59 1.19
CA GLY A 23 -4.51 0.74 0.22
C GLY A 23 -5.42 1.91 0.57
N CYS A 24 -5.85 2.03 1.82
CA CYS A 24 -6.64 3.16 2.31
C CYS A 24 -5.90 4.50 2.11
N TRP A 25 -4.60 4.53 2.39
CA TRP A 25 -3.77 5.72 2.20
C TRP A 25 -3.67 6.14 0.71
N GLN A 26 -3.41 5.19 -0.19
CA GLN A 26 -3.31 5.50 -1.62
C GLN A 26 -4.66 5.93 -2.23
N ILE A 27 -5.77 5.33 -1.79
CA ILE A 27 -7.11 5.79 -2.17
C ILE A 27 -7.35 7.22 -1.69
N TRP A 28 -6.98 7.55 -0.45
CA TRP A 28 -7.11 8.89 0.09
C TRP A 28 -6.29 9.92 -0.71
N ILE A 29 -5.03 9.61 -1.04
CA ILE A 29 -4.19 10.47 -1.90
C ILE A 29 -4.83 10.66 -3.27
N SER A 30 -5.26 9.59 -3.93
CA SER A 30 -5.88 9.67 -5.26
C SER A 30 -7.14 10.54 -5.25
N ARG A 31 -7.95 10.46 -4.19
CA ARG A 31 -9.12 11.33 -4.02
C ARG A 31 -8.74 12.79 -3.80
N ASN A 32 -7.68 13.07 -3.05
CA ASN A 32 -7.20 14.44 -2.87
C ASN A 32 -6.64 15.02 -4.17
N GLN A 33 -5.87 14.25 -4.93
CA GLN A 33 -5.37 14.68 -6.24
C GLN A 33 -6.52 14.98 -7.21
N LEU A 34 -7.58 14.19 -7.18
CA LEU A 34 -8.77 14.46 -7.98
C LEU A 34 -9.46 15.76 -7.57
N ILE A 35 -9.65 16.00 -6.27
CA ILE A 35 -10.37 17.16 -5.75
C ILE A 35 -9.58 18.46 -5.92
N PHE A 36 -8.28 18.45 -5.62
CA PHE A 36 -7.47 19.66 -5.56
C PHE A 36 -6.68 19.93 -6.84
N GLU A 37 -6.35 18.90 -7.63
CA GLU A 37 -5.53 19.03 -8.84
C GLU A 37 -6.28 18.61 -10.12
N GLY A 38 -7.51 18.08 -10.00
CA GLY A 38 -8.26 17.54 -11.14
C GLY A 38 -7.65 16.28 -11.75
N ARG A 39 -6.72 15.62 -11.05
CA ARG A 39 -6.00 14.44 -11.55
C ARG A 39 -6.66 13.16 -11.08
N SER A 40 -7.24 12.40 -12.01
CA SER A 40 -7.73 11.06 -11.74
C SER A 40 -6.61 10.03 -11.79
N SER A 41 -6.66 9.01 -10.94
CA SER A 41 -5.82 7.81 -11.07
C SER A 41 -6.69 6.59 -11.31
N THR A 42 -6.19 5.64 -12.09
CA THR A 42 -6.90 4.38 -12.32
C THR A 42 -6.78 3.47 -11.10
N ALA A 43 -7.70 2.51 -10.97
CA ALA A 43 -7.63 1.51 -9.88
C ALA A 43 -6.33 0.69 -9.95
N GLU A 44 -5.82 0.42 -11.15
CA GLU A 44 -4.55 -0.27 -11.38
C GLU A 44 -3.36 0.55 -10.86
N GLU A 45 -3.29 1.85 -11.20
CA GLU A 45 -2.23 2.74 -10.70
C GLU A 45 -2.22 2.83 -9.17
N VAL A 46 -3.40 2.94 -8.56
CA VAL A 46 -3.54 2.98 -7.09
C VAL A 46 -3.12 1.65 -6.47
N ALA A 47 -3.46 0.51 -7.08
CA ALA A 47 -3.05 -0.81 -6.63
C ALA A 47 -1.52 -1.00 -6.72
N ILE A 48 -0.90 -0.58 -7.83
CA ILE A 48 0.56 -0.62 -8.00
C ILE A 48 1.24 0.25 -6.93
N ARG A 49 0.80 1.50 -6.75
CA ARG A 49 1.34 2.40 -5.71
C ARG A 49 1.22 1.80 -4.32
N THR A 50 0.12 1.12 -4.02
CA THR A 50 -0.12 0.44 -2.74
C THR A 50 0.90 -0.67 -2.50
N VAL A 51 1.13 -1.52 -3.50
CA VAL A 51 2.09 -2.63 -3.42
C VAL A 51 3.52 -2.11 -3.31
N THR A 52 3.88 -1.09 -4.10
CA THR A 52 5.20 -0.46 -4.06
C THR A 52 5.50 0.16 -2.71
N ALA A 53 4.59 1.00 -2.18
CA ALA A 53 4.78 1.64 -0.88
C ALA A 53 4.90 0.61 0.27
N ALA A 54 4.11 -0.46 0.22
CA ALA A 54 4.22 -1.54 1.21
C ALA A 54 5.59 -2.26 1.15
N ARG A 55 6.15 -2.47 -0.05
CA ARG A 55 7.49 -3.08 -0.21
C ARG A 55 8.59 -2.14 0.25
N GLU A 56 8.52 -0.88 -0.13
CA GLU A 56 9.50 0.15 0.29
C GLU A 56 9.56 0.27 1.81
N TRP A 57 8.40 0.24 2.46
CA TRP A 57 8.33 0.23 3.92
C TRP A 57 9.03 -1.00 4.53
N ILE A 58 8.74 -2.20 4.04
CA ILE A 58 9.39 -3.44 4.53
C ILE A 58 10.91 -3.33 4.37
N ALA A 59 11.39 -2.93 3.20
CA ALA A 59 12.83 -2.78 2.94
C ALA A 59 13.48 -1.73 3.86
N ALA A 60 12.79 -0.61 4.13
CA ALA A 60 13.27 0.40 5.07
C ALA A 60 13.38 -0.12 6.50
N GLN A 61 12.51 -1.04 6.93
CA GLN A 61 12.60 -1.68 8.24
C GLN A 61 13.77 -2.67 8.33
N GLU A 62 14.08 -3.39 7.25
CA GLU A 62 15.22 -4.33 7.21
C GLU A 62 16.57 -3.61 7.32
N THR A 63 16.64 -2.35 6.87
CA THR A 63 17.87 -1.55 6.88
C THR A 63 18.31 -1.12 8.30
N MET A 64 17.46 -1.29 9.32
CA MET A 64 17.77 -0.92 10.71
C MET A 64 18.50 -2.00 11.53
N SER A 65 18.84 -3.16 10.94
CA SER A 65 19.39 -4.31 11.69
C SER A 65 20.87 -4.64 11.40
N THR A 66 21.68 -3.69 10.95
CA THR A 66 23.15 -3.84 10.84
C THR A 66 23.85 -2.87 11.76
#